data_AF-A0A7G8PFG8-F1
#
_entry.id   AF-A0A7G8PFG8-F1
#
_cell.length_a   1.000
_cell.length_b   1.000
_cell.length_c   1.000
_cell.angle_alpha   90.00
_cell.angle_beta   90.00
_cell.angle_gamma   90.00
#
_symmetry.space_group_name_H-M   'P 1'
#
loop_
_entity.id
_entity.type
_entity.pdbx_description
1 polymer ?
#
loop_
_entity_poly.entity_id
_entity_poly.type
_entity_poly.pdbx_seq_one_letter_code
_entity_poly.pdbx_strand_id
1 'polypeptide(L)'
;MVHTLEAHSPKDRAVDDVKSAPARRFGPAQYLALAGALLVGYQLWTLGAWLLSEPYVVTKGRDAYSFSWWWARGIEVAAVVIATTMLVSAIRESRRIGRMAFDLKLWIALLLTSFWDTVVNFFQPLWFYSTNFINLNEWWGHAPGFPSPAAGYEPFPVVALVFLYPCFVLEARIAGRIWSSIQRRIPGISNAKLMLLGLLPALAMGSVISMIFVLPHLWAGPGMGVMIIDTPNYRWSIAEFLYVGIWSITICALRFFVDADGLRITERKLDHLSPVNRNVVSTLATTAWCSLAVIVYSSGVALTGFHATSYPTGYPEHLPNVVCSIPGDPQTAGSHYGPCPGSPGFTMPIRGTAP
;
A
#
# COMPACT_ATOMS: atom_id res chain seq x y z
N MET A 1 -54.65 -21.23 -53.52
CA MET A 1 -53.76 -21.28 -52.34
C MET A 1 -54.28 -20.24 -51.37
N VAL A 2 -54.90 -20.69 -50.29
CA VAL A 2 -55.63 -19.87 -49.31
C VAL A 2 -54.62 -19.20 -48.39
N HIS A 3 -54.65 -17.86 -48.29
CA HIS A 3 -54.02 -17.14 -47.19
C HIS A 3 -55.08 -16.29 -46.51
N THR A 4 -55.57 -16.81 -45.40
CA THR A 4 -56.38 -16.12 -44.40
C THR A 4 -55.54 -15.03 -43.73
N LEU A 5 -56.02 -13.80 -43.80
CA LEU A 5 -55.53 -12.68 -42.99
C LEU A 5 -56.22 -12.77 -41.62
N GLU A 6 -55.53 -13.32 -40.62
CA GLU A 6 -55.94 -13.19 -39.22
C GLU A 6 -55.57 -11.81 -38.68
N ALA A 7 -56.58 -10.95 -38.55
CA ALA A 7 -56.46 -9.68 -37.85
C ALA A 7 -56.20 -9.94 -36.35
N HIS A 8 -54.96 -9.73 -35.91
CA HIS A 8 -54.62 -9.74 -34.49
C HIS A 8 -55.23 -8.52 -33.79
N SER A 9 -56.00 -8.78 -32.73
CA SER A 9 -56.69 -7.80 -31.91
C SER A 9 -55.70 -6.87 -31.18
N PRO A 10 -55.97 -5.56 -31.05
CA PRO A 10 -55.06 -4.60 -30.39
C PRO A 10 -54.79 -4.87 -28.89
N LYS A 11 -55.55 -5.78 -28.26
CA LYS A 11 -55.43 -6.08 -26.83
C LYS A 11 -54.26 -6.99 -26.47
N ASP A 12 -53.74 -7.78 -27.42
CA ASP A 12 -52.67 -8.74 -27.12
C ASP A 12 -51.26 -8.13 -27.18
N ARG A 13 -51.13 -6.87 -27.63
CA ARG A 13 -49.84 -6.13 -27.61
C ARG A 13 -49.51 -5.49 -26.26
N ALA A 14 -50.44 -5.46 -25.31
CA ALA A 14 -50.27 -4.73 -24.06
C ALA A 14 -49.68 -5.56 -22.91
N VAL A 15 -49.44 -6.86 -23.08
CA VAL A 15 -49.04 -7.76 -22.00
C VAL A 15 -47.54 -8.12 -22.02
N ASP A 16 -46.82 -7.88 -23.12
CA ASP A 16 -45.44 -8.34 -23.29
C ASP A 16 -44.34 -7.29 -23.06
N ASP A 17 -44.66 -6.06 -22.68
CA ASP A 17 -43.65 -4.99 -22.51
C ASP A 17 -43.50 -4.49 -21.07
N VAL A 18 -43.69 -5.38 -20.08
CA VAL A 18 -43.00 -5.22 -18.79
C VAL A 18 -41.55 -5.65 -19.00
N LYS A 19 -40.78 -4.81 -19.71
CA LYS A 19 -39.32 -4.82 -19.64
C LYS A 19 -38.97 -4.69 -18.17
N SER A 20 -38.63 -5.81 -17.54
CA SER A 20 -37.93 -5.83 -16.28
C SER A 20 -36.76 -4.85 -16.43
N ALA A 21 -36.84 -3.71 -15.72
CA ALA A 21 -35.75 -2.76 -15.72
C ALA A 21 -34.50 -3.55 -15.36
N PRO A 22 -33.43 -3.51 -16.18
CA PRO A 22 -32.27 -4.35 -15.94
C PRO A 22 -31.80 -4.08 -14.52
N ALA A 23 -31.84 -5.13 -13.68
CA ALA A 23 -31.43 -5.03 -12.28
C ALA A 23 -30.12 -4.26 -12.23
N ARG A 24 -30.06 -3.13 -11.51
CA ARG A 24 -28.88 -2.27 -11.42
C ARG A 24 -27.71 -3.10 -10.90
N ARG A 25 -26.95 -3.70 -11.81
CA ARG A 25 -25.79 -4.52 -11.48
C ARG A 25 -24.69 -3.58 -11.00
N PHE A 26 -24.22 -3.83 -9.78
CA PHE A 26 -23.03 -3.20 -9.22
C PHE A 26 -21.88 -3.29 -10.23
N GLY A 27 -21.20 -2.18 -10.48
CA GLY A 27 -19.98 -2.13 -11.26
C GLY A 27 -18.74 -2.41 -10.40
N PRO A 28 -17.56 -2.59 -11.03
CA PRO A 28 -16.30 -2.81 -10.33
C PRO A 28 -15.99 -1.72 -9.29
N ALA A 29 -16.26 -0.45 -9.62
CA ALA A 29 -16.04 0.67 -8.71
C ALA A 29 -16.87 0.54 -7.42
N GLN A 30 -18.12 0.07 -7.51
CA GLN A 30 -18.96 -0.08 -6.32
C GLN A 30 -18.52 -1.25 -5.43
N TYR A 31 -18.09 -2.38 -6.00
CA TYR A 31 -17.52 -3.48 -5.22
C TYR A 31 -16.22 -3.07 -4.52
N LEU A 32 -15.34 -2.36 -5.25
CA LEU A 32 -14.14 -1.78 -4.66
C LEU A 32 -14.48 -0.75 -3.58
N ALA A 33 -15.50 0.09 -3.78
CA ALA A 33 -15.91 1.07 -2.78
C ALA A 33 -16.44 0.40 -1.51
N LEU A 34 -17.16 -0.72 -1.61
CA LEU A 34 -17.58 -1.50 -0.45
C LEU A 34 -16.37 -2.05 0.30
N ALA A 35 -15.41 -2.65 -0.41
CA ALA A 35 -14.16 -3.10 0.20
C ALA A 35 -13.40 -1.92 0.85
N GLY A 36 -13.35 -0.77 0.18
CA GLY A 36 -12.72 0.44 0.69
C GLY A 36 -13.39 0.97 1.96
N ALA A 37 -14.72 0.96 2.01
CA ALA A 37 -15.47 1.34 3.20
C ALA A 37 -15.15 0.42 4.39
N LEU A 38 -15.04 -0.90 4.16
CA LEU A 38 -14.66 -1.86 5.20
C LEU A 38 -13.23 -1.63 5.67
N LEU A 39 -12.28 -1.45 4.75
CA LEU A 39 -10.87 -1.20 5.08
C LEU A 39 -10.69 0.12 5.83
N VAL A 40 -11.37 1.19 5.41
CA VAL A 40 -11.32 2.49 6.10
C VAL A 40 -12.02 2.40 7.45
N GLY A 41 -13.14 1.68 7.57
CA GLY A 41 -13.79 1.44 8.86
C GLY A 41 -12.87 0.72 9.85
N TYR A 42 -12.16 -0.32 9.39
CA TYR A 42 -11.16 -1.03 10.19
C TYR A 42 -10.00 -0.12 10.61
N GLN A 43 -9.49 0.72 9.70
CA GLN A 43 -8.45 1.72 9.99
C GLN A 43 -8.92 2.70 11.07
N LEU A 44 -10.10 3.29 10.89
CA LEU A 44 -10.63 4.29 11.81
C LEU A 44 -10.88 3.71 13.21
N TRP A 45 -11.40 2.47 13.29
CA TRP A 45 -11.52 1.77 14.57
C TRP A 45 -10.16 1.58 15.24
N THR A 46 -9.21 1.01 14.50
CA THR A 46 -7.89 0.65 15.02
C THR A 46 -7.11 1.89 15.46
N LEU A 47 -7.05 2.92 14.61
CA LEU A 47 -6.41 4.19 14.92
C LEU A 47 -7.13 4.93 16.04
N GLY A 48 -8.46 4.89 16.10
CA GLY A 48 -9.23 5.48 17.18
C GLY A 48 -8.90 4.84 18.53
N ALA A 49 -8.90 3.51 18.60
CA ALA A 49 -8.52 2.77 19.80
C ALA A 49 -7.06 3.02 20.21
N TRP A 50 -6.15 3.09 19.24
CA TRP A 50 -4.73 3.40 19.47
C TRP A 50 -4.53 4.83 20.00
N LEU A 51 -5.19 5.84 19.40
CA LEU A 51 -5.13 7.23 19.86
C LEU A 51 -5.69 7.39 21.28
N LEU A 52 -6.77 6.68 21.62
CA LEU A 52 -7.34 6.66 22.96
C LEU A 52 -6.45 5.95 23.99
N SER A 53 -5.48 5.15 23.53
CA SER A 53 -4.53 4.44 24.38
C SER A 53 -3.18 5.17 24.51
N GLU A 54 -3.13 6.45 24.13
CA GLU A 54 -1.98 7.35 24.27
C GLU A 54 -0.70 6.83 23.58
N PRO A 55 -0.60 6.94 22.25
CA PRO A 55 0.59 6.53 21.52
C PRO A 55 1.85 7.23 22.01
N TYR A 56 2.95 6.50 22.06
CA TYR A 56 4.22 7.00 22.58
C TYR A 56 5.31 6.99 21.51
N VAL A 57 6.29 7.87 21.70
CA VAL A 57 7.43 7.99 20.80
C VAL A 57 8.41 6.86 21.06
N VAL A 58 8.81 6.14 20.00
CA VAL A 58 9.81 5.08 20.10
C VAL A 58 11.18 5.65 19.73
N THR A 59 12.08 5.76 20.71
CA THR A 59 13.43 6.32 20.53
C THR A 59 14.54 5.36 20.94
N LYS A 60 14.22 4.18 21.45
CA LYS A 60 15.22 3.18 21.89
C LYS A 60 16.13 2.81 20.71
N GLY A 61 17.43 2.78 20.95
CA GLY A 61 18.45 2.49 19.93
C GLY A 61 18.76 3.63 18.95
N ARG A 62 18.06 4.77 19.03
CA ARG A 62 18.29 5.91 18.13
C ARG A 62 19.71 6.45 18.30
N ASP A 63 20.45 6.56 17.21
CA ASP A 63 21.80 7.12 17.14
C ASP A 63 21.75 8.56 16.62
N ALA A 64 21.39 9.49 17.50
CA ALA A 64 21.28 10.91 17.15
C ALA A 64 22.60 11.44 16.54
N TYR A 65 22.46 12.31 15.52
CA TYR A 65 23.56 12.96 14.81
C TYR A 65 24.45 12.06 13.93
N SER A 66 24.13 10.78 13.79
CA SER A 66 24.79 9.91 12.81
C SER A 66 24.42 10.28 11.37
N PHE A 67 25.13 9.70 10.39
CA PHE A 67 24.76 9.83 8.98
C PHE A 67 23.34 9.32 8.73
N SER A 68 23.00 8.14 9.27
CA SER A 68 21.67 7.53 9.19
C SER A 68 20.59 8.46 9.76
N TRP A 69 20.88 9.12 10.88
CA TRP A 69 19.94 10.06 11.50
C TRP A 69 19.66 11.28 10.62
N TRP A 70 20.70 11.92 10.09
CA TRP A 70 20.52 13.06 9.18
C TRP A 70 19.87 12.65 7.86
N TRP A 71 20.17 11.46 7.35
CA TRP A 71 19.52 10.91 6.17
C TRP A 71 18.02 10.68 6.41
N ALA A 72 17.64 10.12 7.57
CA ALA A 72 16.25 9.95 7.97
C ALA A 72 15.49 11.29 8.00
N ARG A 73 16.08 12.33 8.59
CA ARG A 73 15.51 13.70 8.60
C ARG A 73 15.36 14.24 7.18
N GLY A 74 16.36 14.06 6.32
CA GLY A 74 16.31 14.47 4.92
C GLY A 74 15.16 13.82 4.15
N ILE A 75 14.97 12.52 4.33
CA ILE A 75 13.88 11.75 3.71
C ILE A 75 12.51 12.22 4.21
N GLU A 76 12.34 12.45 5.51
CA GLU A 76 11.08 12.95 6.08
C GLU A 76 10.72 14.33 5.53
N VAL A 77 11.68 15.25 5.48
CA VAL A 77 11.47 16.59 4.90
C VAL A 77 11.12 16.48 3.42
N ALA A 78 11.85 15.67 2.66
CA ALA A 78 11.59 15.48 1.24
C ALA A 78 10.18 14.88 0.99
N ALA A 79 9.80 13.86 1.77
CA ALA A 79 8.49 13.23 1.69
C ALA A 79 7.36 14.24 1.95
N VAL A 80 7.47 15.03 3.03
CA VAL A 80 6.49 16.06 3.38
C VAL A 80 6.38 17.12 2.27
N VAL A 81 7.51 17.61 1.76
CA VAL A 81 7.53 18.64 0.70
C VAL A 81 6.90 18.11 -0.60
N ILE A 82 7.28 16.91 -1.04
CA ILE A 82 6.76 16.30 -2.27
C ILE A 82 5.27 16.00 -2.12
N ALA A 83 4.86 15.35 -1.03
CA ALA A 83 3.45 15.03 -0.75
C ALA A 83 2.58 16.28 -0.70
N THR A 84 3.03 17.34 -0.01
CA THR A 84 2.31 18.61 0.08
C THR A 84 2.23 19.29 -1.27
N THR A 85 3.30 19.27 -2.07
CA THR A 85 3.31 19.83 -3.42
C THR A 85 2.31 19.10 -4.33
N MET A 86 2.24 17.76 -4.23
CA MET A 86 1.27 16.96 -4.98
C MET A 86 -0.16 17.24 -4.53
N LEU A 87 -0.40 17.38 -3.23
CA LEU A 87 -1.70 17.76 -2.68
C LEU A 87 -2.15 19.12 -3.20
N VAL A 88 -1.31 20.15 -3.08
CA VAL A 88 -1.61 21.51 -3.57
C VAL A 88 -1.88 21.50 -5.08
N SER A 89 -1.07 20.77 -5.85
CA SER A 89 -1.27 20.62 -7.28
C SER A 89 -2.62 19.95 -7.61
N ALA A 90 -2.97 18.87 -6.92
CA ALA A 90 -4.23 18.15 -7.11
C ALA A 90 -5.46 18.97 -6.68
N ILE A 91 -5.35 19.76 -5.61
CA ILE A 91 -6.39 20.71 -5.18
C ILE A 91 -6.58 21.81 -6.23
N ARG A 92 -5.48 22.41 -6.72
CA ARG A 92 -5.54 23.44 -7.77
C ARG A 92 -6.18 22.90 -9.05
N GLU A 93 -5.82 21.68 -9.44
CA GLU A 93 -6.44 21.01 -10.58
C GLU A 93 -7.94 20.79 -10.36
N SER A 94 -8.32 20.29 -9.18
CA SER A 94 -9.73 20.07 -8.81
C SER A 94 -10.56 21.34 -8.88
N ARG A 95 -10.01 22.46 -8.37
CA ARG A 95 -10.64 23.79 -8.46
C ARG A 95 -10.79 24.25 -9.91
N ARG A 96 -9.76 24.06 -10.74
CA ARG A 96 -9.79 24.44 -12.16
C ARG A 96 -10.87 23.70 -12.95
N ILE A 97 -11.05 22.40 -12.69
CA ILE A 97 -12.04 21.57 -13.41
C ILE A 97 -13.43 21.56 -12.77
N GLY A 98 -13.62 22.26 -11.64
CA GLY A 98 -14.89 22.32 -10.92
C GLY A 98 -15.35 20.99 -10.30
N ARG A 99 -14.47 19.99 -10.20
CA ARG A 99 -14.74 18.66 -9.64
C ARG A 99 -13.47 18.05 -9.04
N MET A 100 -13.62 17.06 -8.18
CA MET A 100 -12.47 16.37 -7.58
C MET A 100 -11.65 15.65 -8.65
N ALA A 101 -10.41 16.10 -8.87
CA ALA A 101 -9.48 15.47 -9.79
C ALA A 101 -9.08 14.08 -9.29
N PHE A 102 -8.79 13.17 -10.21
CA PHE A 102 -8.36 11.81 -9.86
C PHE A 102 -7.11 11.82 -8.97
N ASP A 103 -6.15 12.71 -9.25
CA ASP A 103 -4.91 12.81 -8.47
C ASP A 103 -5.17 13.16 -7.00
N LEU A 104 -6.25 13.89 -6.68
CA LEU A 104 -6.62 14.17 -5.30
C LEU A 104 -7.19 12.93 -4.61
N LYS A 105 -7.99 12.13 -5.34
CA LYS A 105 -8.51 10.85 -4.85
C LYS A 105 -7.37 9.86 -4.61
N LEU A 106 -6.42 9.79 -5.54
CA LEU A 106 -5.24 8.93 -5.43
C LEU A 106 -4.34 9.36 -4.26
N TRP A 107 -4.15 10.66 -4.05
CA TRP A 107 -3.39 11.17 -2.91
C TRP A 107 -4.00 10.73 -1.57
N ILE A 108 -5.33 10.87 -1.41
CA ILE A 108 -6.06 10.43 -0.21
C ILE A 108 -5.96 8.90 -0.05
N ALA A 109 -6.16 8.16 -1.14
CA ALA A 109 -6.08 6.70 -1.14
C ALA A 109 -4.70 6.20 -0.69
N LEU A 110 -3.62 6.83 -1.19
CA LEU A 110 -2.25 6.48 -0.81
C LEU A 110 -1.94 6.86 0.65
N LEU A 111 -2.41 8.02 1.12
CA LEU A 111 -2.31 8.39 2.54
C LEU A 111 -2.95 7.35 3.46
N LEU A 112 -4.15 6.89 3.12
CA LEU A 112 -4.84 5.83 3.89
C LEU A 112 -4.15 4.47 3.74
N THR A 113 -3.50 4.24 2.60
CA THR A 113 -2.81 2.97 2.34
C THR A 113 -1.55 2.81 3.18
N SER A 114 -0.91 3.89 3.64
CA SER A 114 0.27 3.79 4.51
C SER A 114 -0.01 3.07 5.83
N PHE A 115 -1.28 3.00 6.25
CA PHE A 115 -1.70 2.19 7.40
C PHE A 115 -1.39 0.69 7.24
N TRP A 116 -1.37 0.19 6.00
CA TRP A 116 -1.18 -1.23 5.73
C TRP A 116 0.29 -1.62 5.57
N ASP A 117 1.21 -0.67 5.64
CA ASP A 117 2.63 -0.89 5.34
C ASP A 117 3.27 -1.94 6.27
N THR A 118 2.96 -1.89 7.57
CA THR A 118 3.47 -2.84 8.56
C THR A 118 2.77 -4.20 8.56
N VAL A 119 1.77 -4.43 7.70
CA VAL A 119 1.10 -5.74 7.61
C VAL A 119 2.04 -6.86 7.13
N VAL A 120 3.21 -6.52 6.58
CA VAL A 120 4.25 -7.51 6.25
C VAL A 120 4.72 -8.28 7.50
N ASN A 121 4.63 -7.67 8.69
CA ASN A 121 4.98 -8.28 9.97
C ASN A 121 3.80 -9.00 10.65
N PHE A 122 2.67 -9.19 9.95
CA PHE A 122 1.43 -9.73 10.53
C PHE A 122 1.60 -11.07 11.25
N PHE A 123 2.38 -11.98 10.67
CA PHE A 123 2.64 -13.29 11.27
C PHE A 123 3.86 -13.28 12.19
N GLN A 124 4.91 -12.59 11.77
CA GLN A 124 6.18 -12.52 12.48
C GLN A 124 6.98 -11.33 11.94
N PRO A 125 7.91 -10.76 12.72
CA PRO A 125 8.77 -9.70 12.26
C PRO A 125 9.67 -10.15 11.13
N LEU A 126 9.51 -9.55 9.96
CA LEU A 126 10.36 -9.77 8.79
C LEU A 126 11.06 -8.50 8.34
N TRP A 127 10.47 -7.36 8.68
CA TRP A 127 10.88 -6.03 8.26
C TRP A 127 11.07 -5.13 9.47
N PHE A 128 12.15 -4.35 9.45
CA PHE A 128 12.51 -3.42 10.51
C PHE A 128 12.63 -2.01 9.98
N TYR A 129 12.08 -1.06 10.73
CA TYR A 129 12.31 0.36 10.52
C TYR A 129 13.31 0.91 11.51
N SER A 130 14.12 1.84 11.04
CA SER A 130 15.06 2.56 11.88
C SER A 130 14.34 3.48 12.87
N THR A 131 14.72 3.39 14.14
CA THR A 131 14.27 4.29 15.21
C THR A 131 14.80 5.72 15.05
N ASN A 132 15.68 5.98 14.07
CA ASN A 132 16.09 7.32 13.67
C ASN A 132 14.99 8.17 13.08
N PHE A 133 14.00 7.56 12.43
CA PHE A 133 12.80 8.28 12.02
C PHE A 133 12.02 8.85 13.22
N ILE A 134 11.09 9.75 12.96
CA ILE A 134 10.07 10.18 13.89
C ILE A 134 9.09 9.01 13.98
N ASN A 135 9.28 8.19 15.01
CA ASN A 135 8.54 6.96 15.21
C ASN A 135 7.52 7.09 16.34
N LEU A 136 6.33 6.55 16.11
CA LEU A 136 5.40 6.19 17.18
C LEU A 136 5.32 4.67 17.27
N ASN A 137 4.85 4.16 18.40
CA ASN A 137 4.52 2.74 18.49
C ASN A 137 3.37 2.44 17.51
N GLU A 138 3.41 1.30 16.82
CA GLU A 138 2.40 0.96 15.84
C GLU A 138 1.02 0.65 16.47
N TRP A 139 -0.03 0.63 15.66
CA TRP A 139 -1.42 0.48 16.11
C TRP A 139 -1.92 -0.97 16.17
N TRP A 140 -1.14 -1.95 15.71
CA TRP A 140 -1.62 -3.34 15.57
C TRP A 140 -2.04 -4.01 16.88
N GLY A 141 -1.53 -3.55 18.03
CA GLY A 141 -1.97 -3.99 19.35
C GLY A 141 -3.48 -3.80 19.60
N HIS A 142 -4.08 -2.79 18.96
CA HIS A 142 -5.51 -2.44 19.08
C HIS A 142 -6.36 -2.96 17.91
N ALA A 143 -5.74 -3.59 16.92
CA ALA A 143 -6.40 -4.02 15.70
C ALA A 143 -7.12 -5.36 15.91
N PRO A 144 -8.42 -5.47 15.60
CA PRO A 144 -9.13 -6.74 15.69
C PRO A 144 -8.50 -7.79 14.77
N GLY A 145 -8.26 -8.99 15.29
CA GLY A 145 -7.75 -10.13 14.52
C GLY A 145 -6.23 -10.17 14.30
N PHE A 146 -5.46 -9.25 14.86
CA PHE A 146 -4.00 -9.32 14.79
C PHE A 146 -3.44 -10.36 15.78
N PRO A 147 -2.65 -11.35 15.32
CA PRO A 147 -2.34 -12.53 16.13
C PRO A 147 -1.17 -12.33 17.10
N SER A 148 -0.24 -11.41 16.81
CA SER A 148 0.97 -11.23 17.63
C SER A 148 0.66 -10.58 18.98
N PRO A 149 1.14 -11.14 20.12
CA PRO A 149 1.04 -10.49 21.43
C PRO A 149 2.01 -9.31 21.58
N ALA A 150 3.06 -9.23 20.76
CA ALA A 150 3.97 -8.09 20.69
C ALA A 150 3.52 -7.03 19.67
N ALA A 151 2.33 -7.18 19.08
CA ALA A 151 1.75 -6.16 18.23
C ALA A 151 1.59 -4.84 19.01
N GLY A 152 2.02 -3.74 18.42
CA GLY A 152 1.95 -2.42 19.06
C GLY A 152 3.24 -1.93 19.74
N TYR A 153 4.31 -2.73 19.72
CA TYR A 153 5.64 -2.33 20.22
C TYR A 153 6.61 -1.94 19.09
N GLU A 154 6.30 -2.31 17.83
CA GLU A 154 7.18 -1.96 16.71
C GLU A 154 7.15 -0.45 16.41
N PRO A 155 8.30 0.12 16.01
CA PRO A 155 8.38 1.52 15.62
C PRO A 155 7.76 1.71 14.24
N PHE A 156 6.78 2.60 14.14
CA PHE A 156 6.23 3.05 12.88
C PHE A 156 6.75 4.45 12.52
N PRO A 157 7.52 4.62 11.43
CA PRO A 157 8.01 5.91 10.94
C PRO A 157 6.88 6.83 10.45
N VAL A 158 6.14 7.45 11.37
CA VAL A 158 4.91 8.16 11.05
C VAL A 158 5.12 9.26 10.00
N VAL A 159 6.17 10.06 10.13
CA VAL A 159 6.43 11.14 9.16
C VAL A 159 6.94 10.59 7.83
N ALA A 160 7.85 9.62 7.87
CA ALA A 160 8.41 9.08 6.64
C ALA A 160 7.34 8.36 5.83
N LEU A 161 6.61 7.40 6.41
CA LEU A 161 5.71 6.53 5.65
C LEU A 161 4.39 7.21 5.28
N VAL A 162 3.77 7.96 6.20
CA VAL A 162 2.49 8.64 5.91
C VAL A 162 2.64 9.62 4.74
N PHE A 163 3.79 10.29 4.63
CA PHE A 163 4.04 11.23 3.53
C PHE A 163 4.74 10.60 2.33
N LEU A 164 5.50 9.51 2.48
CA LEU A 164 6.13 8.80 1.37
C LEU A 164 5.09 8.16 0.45
N TYR A 165 4.01 7.58 1.01
CA TYR A 165 2.97 6.94 0.19
C TYR A 165 2.31 7.91 -0.81
N PRO A 166 1.86 9.11 -0.41
CA PRO A 166 1.36 10.10 -1.37
C PRO A 166 2.35 10.57 -2.43
N CYS A 167 3.68 10.40 -2.23
CA CYS A 167 4.68 10.72 -3.25
C CYS A 167 4.52 9.87 -4.53
N PHE A 168 3.92 8.67 -4.44
CA PHE A 168 3.63 7.83 -5.61
C PHE A 168 2.67 8.49 -6.62
N VAL A 169 1.96 9.57 -6.25
CA VAL A 169 1.24 10.42 -7.22
C VAL A 169 2.20 11.06 -8.23
N LEU A 170 3.36 11.54 -7.78
CA LEU A 170 4.38 12.13 -8.65
C LEU A 170 4.94 11.07 -9.61
N GLU A 171 5.25 9.89 -9.09
CA GLU A 171 5.70 8.77 -9.90
C GLU A 171 4.69 8.42 -10.98
N ALA A 172 3.41 8.26 -10.62
CA ALA A 172 2.34 7.95 -11.56
C ALA A 172 2.13 9.06 -12.61
N ARG A 173 2.41 10.32 -12.28
CA ARG A 173 2.42 11.44 -13.24
C ARG A 173 3.57 11.33 -14.23
N ILE A 174 4.77 11.03 -13.75
CA ILE A 174 5.97 10.86 -14.59
C ILE A 174 5.79 9.66 -15.51
N ALA A 175 5.42 8.50 -14.97
CA ALA A 175 5.14 7.29 -15.74
C ALA A 175 4.07 7.54 -16.81
N GLY A 176 2.98 8.24 -16.46
CA GLY A 176 1.95 8.60 -17.41
C GLY A 176 2.47 9.45 -18.58
N ARG A 177 3.36 10.42 -18.33
CA ARG A 177 3.99 11.22 -19.40
C ARG A 177 4.88 10.35 -20.30
N ILE A 178 5.63 9.43 -19.72
CA ILE A 178 6.50 8.50 -20.46
C ILE A 178 5.63 7.59 -21.35
N TRP A 179 4.59 6.97 -20.80
CA TRP A 179 3.70 6.10 -21.56
C TRP A 179 2.92 6.83 -22.65
N SER A 180 2.43 8.05 -22.39
CA SER A 180 1.85 8.90 -23.44
C SER A 180 2.86 9.26 -24.52
N SER A 181 4.14 9.44 -24.19
CA SER A 181 5.19 9.65 -25.20
C SER A 181 5.45 8.40 -26.04
N ILE A 182 5.43 7.22 -25.42
CA ILE A 182 5.61 5.94 -26.12
C ILE A 182 4.43 5.69 -27.07
N GLN A 183 3.19 5.87 -26.62
CA GLN A 183 2.00 5.72 -27.46
C GLN A 183 2.01 6.66 -28.68
N ARG A 184 2.52 7.89 -28.52
CA ARG A 184 2.67 8.82 -29.65
C ARG A 184 3.73 8.39 -30.66
N ARG A 185 4.78 7.69 -30.22
CA ARG A 185 5.87 7.19 -31.08
C ARG A 185 5.56 5.83 -31.71
N ILE A 186 4.74 5.02 -31.04
CA ILE A 186 4.34 3.68 -31.48
C ILE A 186 2.80 3.59 -31.43
N PRO A 187 2.10 4.12 -32.44
CA PRO A 187 0.65 4.03 -32.53
C PRO A 187 0.20 2.56 -32.55
N GLY A 188 -0.85 2.22 -31.81
CA GLY A 188 -1.40 0.85 -31.76
C GLY A 188 -0.68 -0.11 -30.80
N ILE A 189 0.29 0.37 -30.00
CA ILE A 189 0.84 -0.44 -28.91
C ILE A 189 -0.26 -0.83 -27.91
N SER A 190 -0.37 -2.13 -27.60
CA SER A 190 -1.38 -2.61 -26.66
C SER A 190 -1.06 -2.22 -25.22
N ASN A 191 -2.09 -2.10 -24.38
CA ASN A 191 -1.92 -1.80 -22.95
C ASN A 191 -1.03 -2.82 -22.24
N ALA A 192 -1.13 -4.11 -22.60
CA ALA A 192 -0.28 -5.16 -22.05
C ALA A 192 1.21 -4.95 -22.39
N LYS A 193 1.53 -4.54 -23.62
CA LYS A 193 2.90 -4.20 -24.02
C LYS A 193 3.41 -2.98 -23.29
N LEU A 194 2.57 -1.95 -23.09
CA LEU A 194 2.93 -0.78 -22.29
C LEU A 194 3.21 -1.12 -20.82
N MET A 195 2.39 -1.98 -20.22
CA MET A 195 2.62 -2.47 -18.85
C MET A 195 3.95 -3.21 -18.75
N LEU A 196 4.24 -4.12 -19.69
CA LEU A 196 5.48 -4.88 -19.71
C LEU A 196 6.71 -3.96 -19.90
N LEU A 197 6.62 -2.98 -20.80
CA LEU A 197 7.67 -1.98 -20.99
C LEU A 197 7.85 -1.08 -19.76
N GLY A 198 6.78 -0.83 -19.00
CA GLY A 198 6.85 -0.08 -17.75
C GLY A 198 7.40 -0.88 -16.57
N LEU A 199 7.27 -2.21 -16.58
CA LEU A 199 7.66 -3.07 -15.47
C LEU A 199 9.18 -3.04 -15.22
N LEU A 200 10.01 -3.16 -16.25
CA LEU A 200 11.48 -3.16 -16.06
C LEU A 200 12.00 -1.83 -15.47
N PRO A 201 11.62 -0.65 -16.00
CA PRO A 201 11.95 0.62 -15.35
C PRO A 201 11.36 0.77 -13.95
N ALA A 202 10.15 0.25 -13.69
CA ALA A 202 9.55 0.29 -12.35
C ALA A 202 10.35 -0.55 -11.34
N LEU A 203 10.79 -1.75 -11.73
CA LEU A 203 11.67 -2.60 -10.91
C LEU A 203 13.02 -1.91 -10.64
N ALA A 204 13.61 -1.31 -11.68
CA ALA A 204 14.88 -0.58 -11.54
C ALA A 204 14.73 0.65 -10.62
N MET A 205 13.69 1.46 -10.83
CA MET A 205 13.40 2.61 -9.97
C MET A 205 13.11 2.18 -8.54
N GLY A 206 12.30 1.14 -8.36
CA GLY A 206 11.99 0.59 -7.06
C GLY A 206 13.22 0.09 -6.31
N SER A 207 14.19 -0.49 -7.04
CA SER A 207 15.50 -0.86 -6.48
C SER A 207 16.28 0.36 -6.01
N VAL A 208 16.32 1.41 -6.83
CA VAL A 208 17.01 2.67 -6.47
C VAL A 208 16.37 3.28 -5.23
N ILE A 209 15.03 3.35 -5.19
CA ILE A 209 14.29 3.82 -4.02
C ILE A 209 14.66 2.97 -2.81
N SER A 210 14.57 1.64 -2.91
CA SER A 210 14.94 0.72 -1.82
C SER A 210 16.38 0.95 -1.33
N MET A 211 17.35 1.10 -2.24
CA MET A 211 18.75 1.36 -1.88
C MET A 211 18.96 2.69 -1.16
N ILE A 212 18.14 3.72 -1.44
CA ILE A 212 18.19 5.01 -0.70
C ILE A 212 17.87 4.81 0.79
N PHE A 213 17.15 3.76 1.16
CA PHE A 213 16.83 3.42 2.54
C PHE A 213 17.73 2.31 3.11
N VAL A 214 18.03 1.26 2.34
CA VAL A 214 18.86 0.13 2.81
C VAL A 214 20.30 0.55 3.08
N LEU A 215 20.93 1.32 2.18
CA LEU A 215 22.34 1.71 2.32
C LEU A 215 22.61 2.57 3.57
N PRO A 216 21.73 3.49 3.97
CA PRO A 216 21.89 4.26 5.21
C PRO A 216 21.24 3.57 6.43
N HIS A 217 20.94 2.26 6.33
CA HIS A 217 20.32 1.46 7.39
C HIS A 217 18.97 2.01 7.91
N LEU A 218 18.17 2.64 7.05
CA LEU A 218 16.87 3.17 7.45
C LEU A 218 15.76 2.13 7.53
N TRP A 219 15.90 1.03 6.78
CA TRP A 219 15.10 -0.16 6.95
C TRP A 219 15.90 -1.41 6.58
N ALA A 220 15.43 -2.58 6.99
CA ALA A 220 15.93 -3.87 6.49
C ALA A 220 14.84 -4.94 6.58
N GLY A 221 14.86 -5.88 5.64
CA GLY A 221 14.00 -7.05 5.68
C GLY A 221 14.77 -8.36 5.86
N PRO A 222 15.44 -8.58 7.01
CA PRO A 222 16.25 -9.78 7.22
C PRO A 222 15.45 -11.08 7.20
N GLY A 223 14.13 -11.02 7.40
CA GLY A 223 13.26 -12.20 7.37
C GLY A 223 12.72 -12.60 6.01
N MET A 224 12.92 -11.78 4.97
CA MET A 224 12.13 -11.87 3.74
C MET A 224 12.57 -12.93 2.71
N GLY A 225 12.96 -14.12 3.17
CA GLY A 225 13.29 -15.24 2.30
C GLY A 225 14.57 -15.05 1.49
N VAL A 226 14.50 -15.20 0.17
CA VAL A 226 15.68 -15.23 -0.72
C VAL A 226 16.34 -13.85 -0.81
N MET A 227 17.63 -13.80 -0.46
CA MET A 227 18.44 -12.58 -0.44
C MET A 227 19.16 -12.35 -1.77
N ILE A 228 19.09 -11.12 -2.30
CA ILE A 228 19.94 -10.63 -3.40
C ILE A 228 21.28 -10.15 -2.84
N ILE A 229 21.25 -9.44 -1.72
CA ILE A 229 22.44 -9.05 -0.95
C ILE A 229 22.31 -9.73 0.40
N ASP A 230 23.30 -10.53 0.79
CA ASP A 230 23.34 -11.23 2.08
C ASP A 230 24.72 -11.04 2.72
N THR A 231 24.87 -9.95 3.44
CA THR A 231 26.09 -9.61 4.18
C THR A 231 25.72 -9.33 5.64
N PRO A 232 26.68 -9.39 6.59
CA PRO A 232 26.40 -9.12 8.01
C PRO A 232 25.71 -7.77 8.27
N ASN A 233 25.99 -6.75 7.43
CA ASN A 233 25.47 -5.40 7.61
C ASN A 233 24.30 -5.05 6.69
N TYR A 234 24.13 -5.77 5.59
CA TYR A 234 23.09 -5.52 4.59
C TYR A 234 22.44 -6.81 4.15
N ARG A 235 21.12 -6.89 4.35
CA ARG A 235 20.26 -7.91 3.74
C ARG A 235 19.21 -7.22 2.90
N TRP A 236 19.16 -7.58 1.63
CA TRP A 236 18.18 -7.08 0.68
C TRP A 236 17.59 -8.25 -0.09
N SER A 237 16.28 -8.43 0.01
CA SER A 237 15.60 -9.60 -0.54
C SER A 237 15.07 -9.37 -1.95
N ILE A 238 14.90 -10.47 -2.69
CA ILE A 238 14.17 -10.44 -3.97
C ILE A 238 12.70 -10.05 -3.76
N ALA A 239 12.14 -10.36 -2.59
CA ALA A 239 10.78 -9.99 -2.25
C ALA A 239 10.63 -8.46 -2.20
N GLU A 240 11.59 -7.73 -1.63
CA GLU A 240 11.62 -6.26 -1.64
C GLU A 240 11.69 -5.71 -3.06
N PHE A 241 12.62 -6.23 -3.86
CA PHE A 241 12.83 -5.83 -5.24
C PHE A 241 11.55 -5.94 -6.08
N LEU A 242 10.88 -7.09 -5.98
CA LEU A 242 9.62 -7.34 -6.68
C LEU A 242 8.49 -6.49 -6.12
N TYR A 243 8.40 -6.36 -4.79
CA TYR A 243 7.37 -5.58 -4.12
C TYR A 243 7.33 -4.15 -4.63
N VAL A 244 8.45 -3.42 -4.55
CA VAL A 244 8.47 -2.00 -4.90
C VAL A 244 8.14 -1.79 -6.38
N GLY A 245 8.69 -2.61 -7.28
CA GLY A 245 8.40 -2.47 -8.71
C GLY A 245 6.96 -2.82 -9.10
N ILE A 246 6.40 -3.89 -8.51
CA ILE A 246 5.02 -4.30 -8.77
C ILE A 246 4.02 -3.30 -8.13
N TRP A 247 4.34 -2.78 -6.96
CA TRP A 247 3.58 -1.69 -6.32
C TRP A 247 3.56 -0.45 -7.21
N SER A 248 4.74 0.03 -7.62
CA SER A 248 4.93 1.17 -8.52
C SER A 248 4.11 1.05 -9.80
N ILE A 249 4.23 -0.07 -10.51
CA ILE A 249 3.50 -0.29 -11.77
C ILE A 249 1.98 -0.33 -11.55
N THR A 250 1.51 -0.85 -10.42
CA THR A 250 0.10 -0.94 -10.06
C THR A 250 -0.53 0.44 -9.89
N ILE A 251 0.16 1.35 -9.20
CA ILE A 251 -0.30 2.73 -9.01
C ILE A 251 -0.23 3.52 -10.32
N CYS A 252 0.85 3.37 -11.09
CA CYS A 252 0.99 4.01 -12.39
C CYS A 252 -0.10 3.56 -13.37
N ALA A 253 -0.39 2.25 -13.42
CA ALA A 253 -1.41 1.67 -14.26
C ALA A 253 -2.81 2.19 -13.89
N LEU A 254 -3.14 2.25 -12.60
CA LEU A 254 -4.43 2.77 -12.14
C LEU A 254 -4.66 4.21 -12.61
N ARG A 255 -3.63 5.07 -12.52
CA ARG A 255 -3.73 6.47 -12.92
C ARG A 255 -3.86 6.64 -14.43
N PHE A 256 -3.10 5.86 -15.20
CA PHE A 256 -2.94 6.03 -16.64
C PHE A 256 -4.06 5.38 -17.46
N PHE A 257 -4.43 4.14 -17.15
CA PHE A 257 -5.38 3.40 -17.98
C PHE A 257 -6.81 3.85 -17.71
N VAL A 258 -7.46 4.30 -18.78
CA VAL A 258 -8.86 4.70 -18.81
C VAL A 258 -9.59 3.90 -19.88
N ASP A 259 -10.91 3.79 -19.75
CA ASP A 259 -11.76 3.27 -20.83
C ASP A 259 -12.03 4.32 -21.92
N ALA A 260 -12.91 3.95 -22.87
CA ALA A 260 -13.33 4.82 -23.96
C ALA A 260 -14.00 6.13 -23.49
N ASP A 261 -14.62 6.11 -22.30
CA ASP A 261 -15.25 7.29 -21.69
C ASP A 261 -14.26 8.13 -20.85
N GLY A 262 -12.99 7.73 -20.83
CA GLY A 262 -11.95 8.40 -20.05
C GLY A 262 -12.02 8.10 -18.54
N LEU A 263 -12.73 7.03 -18.13
CA LEU A 263 -12.91 6.64 -16.74
C LEU A 263 -11.93 5.53 -16.33
N ARG A 264 -11.34 5.69 -15.14
CA ARG A 264 -10.57 4.62 -14.48
C ARG A 264 -11.52 3.55 -13.96
N ILE A 265 -10.99 2.35 -13.69
CA ILE A 265 -11.77 1.24 -13.12
C ILE A 265 -12.53 1.64 -11.83
N THR A 266 -11.98 2.57 -11.05
CA THR A 266 -12.55 3.09 -9.79
C THR A 266 -13.59 4.21 -9.99
N GLU A 267 -13.81 4.66 -11.23
CA GLU A 267 -14.74 5.76 -11.58
C GLU A 267 -15.90 5.30 -12.50
N ARG A 268 -15.86 4.04 -12.96
CA ARG A 268 -16.81 3.46 -13.92
C ARG A 268 -18.20 3.23 -13.34
N LYS A 269 -19.23 3.42 -14.17
CA LYS A 269 -20.65 3.14 -13.85
C LYS A 269 -21.17 3.91 -12.63
N LEU A 270 -20.66 5.11 -12.38
CA LEU A 270 -21.06 5.97 -11.26
C LEU A 270 -21.95 7.15 -11.70
N ASP A 271 -22.35 7.23 -12.98
CA ASP A 271 -23.03 8.41 -13.54
C ASP A 271 -24.46 8.62 -13.02
N HIS A 272 -25.05 7.58 -12.42
CA HIS A 272 -26.36 7.66 -11.76
C HIS A 272 -26.30 8.25 -10.33
N LEU A 273 -25.10 8.51 -9.81
CA LEU A 273 -24.90 9.08 -8.48
C LEU A 273 -24.77 10.60 -8.55
N SER A 274 -25.12 11.29 -7.46
CA SER A 274 -24.83 12.72 -7.31
C SER A 274 -23.31 12.97 -7.38
N PRO A 275 -22.86 14.18 -7.78
CA PRO A 275 -21.42 14.48 -7.87
C PRO A 275 -20.63 14.19 -6.59
N VAL A 276 -21.23 14.47 -5.43
CA VAL A 276 -20.63 14.20 -4.11
C VAL A 276 -20.49 12.69 -3.88
N ASN A 277 -21.57 11.94 -4.09
CA ASN A 277 -21.56 10.48 -3.88
C ASN A 277 -20.62 9.79 -4.87
N ARG A 278 -20.55 10.26 -6.12
CA ARG A 278 -19.59 9.77 -7.10
C ARG A 278 -18.15 9.94 -6.61
N ASN A 279 -17.81 11.11 -6.05
CA ASN A 279 -16.49 11.35 -5.51
C ASN A 279 -16.19 10.43 -4.33
N VAL A 280 -17.09 10.33 -3.35
CA VAL A 280 -16.92 9.44 -2.19
C VAL A 280 -16.72 7.99 -2.63
N VAL A 281 -17.61 7.46 -3.47
CA VAL A 281 -17.54 6.07 -3.95
C VAL A 281 -16.24 5.84 -4.73
N SER A 282 -15.85 6.75 -5.62
CA SER A 282 -14.60 6.60 -6.39
C SER A 282 -13.33 6.72 -5.54
N THR A 283 -13.34 7.55 -4.49
CA THR A 283 -12.22 7.67 -3.54
C THR A 283 -12.10 6.40 -2.69
N LEU A 284 -13.21 5.85 -2.20
CA LEU A 284 -13.22 4.58 -1.48
C LEU A 284 -12.76 3.43 -2.39
N ALA A 285 -13.20 3.40 -3.64
CA ALA A 285 -12.76 2.40 -4.61
C ALA A 285 -11.26 2.50 -4.92
N THR A 286 -10.73 3.73 -5.02
CA THR A 286 -9.30 3.99 -5.22
C THR A 286 -8.49 3.60 -3.97
N THR A 287 -9.02 3.87 -2.78
CA THR A 287 -8.43 3.44 -1.50
C THR A 287 -8.36 1.93 -1.43
N ALA A 288 -9.46 1.23 -1.76
CA ALA A 288 -9.48 -0.22 -1.80
C ALA A 288 -8.45 -0.79 -2.78
N TRP A 289 -8.35 -0.22 -3.98
CA TRP A 289 -7.36 -0.67 -4.96
C TRP A 289 -5.93 -0.57 -4.42
N CYS A 290 -5.56 0.58 -3.86
CA CYS A 290 -4.24 0.80 -3.29
C CYS A 290 -3.99 -0.08 -2.07
N SER A 291 -4.92 -0.12 -1.11
CA SER A 291 -4.76 -0.89 0.13
C SER A 291 -4.75 -2.40 -0.12
N LEU A 292 -5.62 -2.93 -0.99
CA LEU A 292 -5.62 -4.35 -1.33
C LEU A 292 -4.34 -4.75 -2.05
N ALA A 293 -3.77 -3.89 -2.90
CA ALA A 293 -2.49 -4.14 -3.52
C ALA A 293 -1.39 -4.32 -2.45
N VAL A 294 -1.26 -3.41 -1.48
CA VAL A 294 -0.32 -3.57 -0.36
C VAL A 294 -0.60 -4.84 0.42
N ILE A 295 -1.85 -5.06 0.85
CA ILE A 295 -2.22 -6.24 1.65
C ILE A 295 -1.86 -7.54 0.94
N VAL A 296 -2.19 -7.67 -0.35
CA VAL A 296 -1.90 -8.88 -1.13
C VAL A 296 -0.40 -9.09 -1.26
N TYR A 297 0.37 -8.04 -1.56
CA TYR A 297 1.82 -8.19 -1.68
C TYR A 297 2.49 -8.48 -0.35
N SER A 298 2.19 -7.69 0.67
CA SER A 298 2.73 -7.88 2.02
C SER A 298 2.35 -9.24 2.59
N SER A 299 1.15 -9.76 2.31
CA SER A 299 0.78 -11.14 2.67
C SER A 299 1.66 -12.17 1.95
N GLY A 300 1.92 -11.98 0.66
CA GLY A 300 2.83 -12.85 -0.10
C GLY A 300 4.25 -12.83 0.45
N VAL A 301 4.76 -11.66 0.85
CA VAL A 301 6.06 -11.52 1.53
C VAL A 301 6.03 -12.16 2.92
N ALA A 302 4.96 -11.98 3.68
CA ALA A 302 4.83 -12.55 5.01
C ALA A 302 4.96 -14.09 5.00
N LEU A 303 4.48 -14.75 3.94
CA LEU A 303 4.63 -16.20 3.75
C LEU A 303 6.09 -16.63 3.54
N THR A 304 6.96 -15.79 2.98
CA THR A 304 8.38 -16.14 2.81
C THR A 304 9.11 -16.20 4.15
N GLY A 305 8.58 -15.48 5.14
CA GLY A 305 9.07 -15.49 6.52
C GLY A 305 9.04 -16.85 7.19
N PHE A 306 8.18 -17.79 6.76
CA PHE A 306 8.18 -19.16 7.29
C PHE A 306 9.45 -19.94 6.96
N HIS A 307 10.27 -19.42 6.04
CA HIS A 307 11.59 -19.94 5.71
C HIS A 307 12.72 -19.00 6.16
N ALA A 308 12.45 -18.08 7.10
CA ALA A 308 13.47 -17.17 7.62
C ALA A 308 14.64 -17.94 8.24
N THR A 309 15.86 -17.54 7.89
CA THR A 309 17.09 -17.98 8.57
C THR A 309 17.43 -17.01 9.71
N SER A 310 18.27 -17.44 10.65
CA SER A 310 18.72 -16.59 11.74
C SER A 310 19.25 -15.25 11.23
N TYR A 311 18.89 -14.17 11.89
CA TYR A 311 19.27 -12.82 11.45
C TYR A 311 20.74 -12.56 11.80
N PRO A 312 21.49 -11.85 10.94
CA PRO A 312 22.89 -11.58 11.18
C PRO A 312 23.07 -10.67 12.39
N THR A 313 24.14 -10.92 13.12
CA THR A 313 24.67 -9.99 14.12
C THR A 313 25.42 -8.87 13.40
N GLY A 314 25.22 -7.61 13.81
CA GLY A 314 25.95 -6.46 13.22
C GLY A 314 25.07 -5.37 12.63
N TYR A 315 23.73 -5.51 12.69
CA TYR A 315 22.86 -4.38 12.41
C TYR A 315 23.12 -3.22 13.39
N PRO A 316 23.04 -1.96 12.92
CA PRO A 316 23.05 -0.83 13.83
C PRO A 316 21.92 -0.93 14.86
N GLU A 317 22.19 -0.51 16.09
CA GLU A 317 21.25 -0.60 17.21
C GLU A 317 19.88 0.04 16.89
N HIS A 318 19.87 1.10 16.09
CA HIS A 318 18.64 1.80 15.71
C HIS A 318 17.70 0.96 14.83
N LEU A 319 18.08 -0.22 14.34
CA LEU A 319 17.29 -0.99 13.38
C LEU A 319 16.46 -2.14 14.04
N PRO A 320 17.04 -3.13 14.75
CA PRO A 320 16.26 -4.25 15.31
C PRO A 320 15.82 -4.09 16.79
N ASN A 321 16.38 -3.13 17.55
CA ASN A 321 16.41 -3.07 19.04
C ASN A 321 15.05 -3.05 19.78
N VAL A 322 13.94 -3.05 19.06
CA VAL A 322 12.59 -3.02 19.63
C VAL A 322 11.67 -4.10 19.09
N VAL A 323 12.11 -4.87 18.10
CA VAL A 323 11.23 -5.78 17.36
C VAL A 323 11.38 -7.23 17.82
N CYS A 324 12.59 -7.80 17.74
CA CYS A 324 12.86 -9.17 18.20
C CYS A 324 14.32 -9.33 18.64
N SER A 325 14.62 -10.41 19.38
CA SER A 325 15.95 -10.71 19.94
C SER A 325 16.76 -11.54 18.95
N ILE A 326 17.86 -10.98 18.44
CA ILE A 326 18.83 -11.67 17.59
C ILE A 326 19.79 -12.46 18.51
N PRO A 327 19.90 -13.79 18.36
CA PRO A 327 20.82 -14.59 19.18
C PRO A 327 22.27 -14.14 19.06
N GLY A 328 22.93 -13.97 20.20
CA GLY A 328 24.32 -13.49 20.24
C GLY A 328 24.49 -11.98 20.11
N ASP A 329 23.39 -11.21 19.99
CA ASP A 329 23.41 -9.76 20.01
C ASP A 329 22.84 -9.20 21.33
N PRO A 330 23.68 -8.70 22.25
CA PRO A 330 23.24 -8.13 23.51
C PRO A 330 22.31 -6.92 23.36
N GLN A 331 22.37 -6.21 22.23
CA GLN A 331 21.60 -4.98 22.01
C GLN A 331 20.12 -5.26 21.82
N THR A 332 19.79 -6.44 21.29
CA THR A 332 18.40 -6.86 21.01
C THR A 332 17.84 -7.78 22.10
N ALA A 333 18.64 -8.09 23.12
CA ALA A 333 18.23 -8.97 24.21
C ALA A 333 17.02 -8.40 24.97
N GLY A 334 16.07 -9.28 25.32
CA GLY A 334 14.89 -8.91 26.09
C GLY A 334 13.80 -8.17 25.30
N SER A 335 13.76 -8.30 23.97
CA SER A 335 12.62 -7.80 23.18
C SER A 335 11.30 -8.45 23.62
N HIS A 336 10.19 -7.72 23.47
CA HIS A 336 8.85 -8.22 23.82
C HIS A 336 8.39 -9.40 22.96
N TYR A 337 8.92 -9.52 21.74
CA TYR A 337 8.60 -10.62 20.83
C TYR A 337 9.34 -11.92 21.18
N GLY A 338 10.52 -11.83 21.82
CA GLY A 338 11.41 -12.97 22.02
C GLY A 338 12.35 -13.19 20.83
N PRO A 339 12.89 -14.40 20.63
CA PRO A 339 13.84 -14.68 19.55
C PRO A 339 13.29 -14.31 18.16
N CYS A 340 14.12 -13.71 17.30
CA CYS A 340 13.75 -13.43 15.91
C CYS A 340 13.46 -14.70 15.12
N PRO A 341 12.60 -14.65 14.08
CA PRO A 341 12.36 -15.77 13.18
C PRO A 341 13.64 -16.45 12.68
N GLY A 342 13.60 -17.77 12.58
CA GLY A 342 14.76 -18.57 12.18
C GLY A 342 15.84 -18.73 13.26
N SER A 343 15.64 -18.20 14.46
CA SER A 343 16.57 -18.35 15.59
C SER A 343 16.24 -19.58 16.46
N PRO A 344 17.22 -20.20 17.13
CA PRO A 344 16.95 -21.23 18.14
C PRO A 344 15.97 -20.73 19.20
N GLY A 345 14.95 -21.54 19.52
CA GLY A 345 13.92 -21.18 20.49
C GLY A 345 12.84 -20.22 19.97
N PHE A 346 12.89 -19.82 18.69
CA PHE A 346 11.79 -19.08 18.08
C PHE A 346 10.50 -19.91 18.11
N THR A 347 9.43 -19.31 18.62
CA THR A 347 8.07 -19.80 18.49
C THR A 347 7.23 -18.63 17.98
N MET A 348 6.40 -18.87 16.97
CA MET A 348 5.50 -17.83 16.47
C MET A 348 4.49 -17.50 17.58
N PRO A 349 4.53 -16.29 18.15
CA PRO A 349 3.69 -15.99 19.29
C PRO A 349 2.28 -15.67 18.78
N ILE A 350 1.33 -16.56 19.03
CA ILE A 350 -0.08 -16.37 18.72
C ILE A 350 -0.82 -16.01 20.02
N ARG A 351 -1.69 -15.02 19.99
CA ARG A 351 -2.58 -14.67 21.12
C ARG A 351 -3.31 -15.93 21.60
N GLY A 352 -3.10 -16.29 22.87
CA GLY A 352 -3.69 -17.48 23.50
C GLY A 352 -2.85 -18.76 23.42
N THR A 353 -1.66 -18.73 22.79
CA THR A 353 -0.69 -19.83 22.80
C THR A 353 0.60 -19.50 23.56
N ALA A 354 0.71 -18.29 24.12
CA ALA A 354 1.72 -18.00 25.11
C ALA A 354 1.36 -18.75 26.41
N PRO A 355 2.31 -19.43 27.08
CA PRO A 355 2.06 -20.12 28.34
C PRO A 355 1.58 -19.20 29.46
#